data_AF-A0AAD4F5Q2-F1
#
_entry.id   AF-A0AAD4F5Q2-F1
#
_cell.length_a   1.000
_cell.length_b   1.000
_cell.length_c   1.000
_cell.angle_alpha   90.00
_cell.angle_beta   90.00
_cell.angle_gamma   90.00
#
_symmetry.space_group_name_H-M   'P 1'
#
loop_
_entity.id
_entity.type
_entity.pdbx_description
1 polymer ?
#
loop_
_entity_poly.entity_id
_entity_poly.type
_entity_poly.pdbx_seq_one_letter_code
_entity_poly.pdbx_strand_id
1 'polypeptide(L)'
;MFLQTAAKLLLSASLLLGSTVAHNIQLPAHGRECFHESLRSGDKMTVTFQYEANEKVSNGDFSFDAKHDGKYVYCFGNEHWGASSKGLVRRSVEARKLSAWAEEEQSYIVVRERTHRNTAESTNSRVWWLRRFFEFVDLAPL
;
A
#
# COMPACT_ATOMS: atom_id res chain seq x y z
N MET A 1 38.88 -23.14 -19.37
CA MET A 1 38.34 -21.83 -18.91
C MET A 1 36.82 -21.71 -19.13
N PHE A 2 36.26 -22.13 -20.28
CA PHE A 2 34.81 -22.04 -20.55
C PHE A 2 33.88 -22.84 -19.59
N LEU A 3 34.32 -23.98 -19.06
CA LEU A 3 33.49 -24.74 -18.11
C LEU A 3 33.37 -24.06 -16.74
N GLN A 4 34.39 -23.29 -16.32
CA GLN A 4 34.38 -22.62 -15.01
C GLN A 4 33.51 -21.36 -15.01
N THR A 5 33.39 -20.66 -16.14
CA THR A 5 32.51 -19.50 -16.27
C THR A 5 31.04 -19.92 -16.29
N ALA A 6 30.72 -21.04 -16.97
CA ALA A 6 29.38 -21.62 -16.96
C ALA A 6 28.93 -22.04 -15.55
N ALA A 7 29.81 -22.70 -14.77
CA ALA A 7 29.48 -23.09 -13.40
C ALA A 7 29.19 -21.88 -12.48
N LYS A 8 29.96 -20.78 -12.61
CA LYS A 8 29.73 -19.55 -11.84
C LYS A 8 28.43 -18.84 -12.22
N LEU A 9 28.08 -18.83 -13.50
CA LEU A 9 26.81 -18.28 -14.00
C LEU A 9 25.61 -19.10 -13.53
N LEU A 10 25.73 -20.42 -13.47
CA LEU A 10 24.68 -21.29 -12.95
C LEU A 10 24.50 -21.13 -11.43
N LEU A 11 25.60 -20.97 -10.68
CA LEU A 11 25.58 -20.73 -9.23
C LEU A 11 24.98 -19.37 -8.86
N SER A 12 25.16 -18.33 -9.68
CA SER A 12 24.53 -17.02 -9.43
C SER A 12 23.05 -17.01 -9.80
N ALA A 13 22.63 -17.77 -10.83
CA ALA A 13 21.25 -17.82 -11.29
C ALA A 13 20.30 -18.52 -10.28
N SER A 14 20.79 -19.51 -9.53
CA SER A 14 19.98 -20.22 -8.52
C SER A 14 19.61 -19.36 -7.30
N LEU A 15 20.29 -18.22 -7.08
CA LEU A 15 20.03 -17.31 -5.98
C LEU A 15 18.78 -16.43 -6.18
N LEU A 16 18.18 -16.46 -7.38
CA LEU A 16 16.97 -15.69 -7.73
C LEU A 16 15.66 -16.46 -7.53
N LEU A 17 15.71 -17.72 -7.13
CA LEU A 17 14.53 -18.52 -6.83
C LEU A 17 14.08 -18.28 -5.38
N GLY A 18 13.31 -17.20 -5.17
CA GLY A 18 12.64 -16.95 -3.90
C GLY A 18 11.57 -18.02 -3.62
N SER A 19 11.59 -18.61 -2.42
CA SER A 19 10.55 -19.55 -1.98
C SER A 19 9.26 -18.79 -1.66
N THR A 20 8.19 -19.03 -2.42
CA THR A 20 6.86 -18.53 -2.08
C THR A 20 6.23 -19.44 -1.02
N VAL A 21 6.01 -18.91 0.18
CA VAL A 21 5.29 -19.62 1.24
C VAL A 21 3.80 -19.37 1.06
N ALA A 22 3.05 -20.38 0.62
CA ALA A 22 1.59 -20.38 0.69
C ALA A 22 1.18 -20.99 2.03
N HIS A 23 0.50 -20.22 2.88
CA HIS A 23 -0.01 -20.69 4.17
C HIS A 23 -1.46 -21.21 4.02
N ASN A 24 -1.63 -22.53 4.12
CA ASN A 24 -2.94 -23.17 4.27
C ASN A 24 -3.22 -23.38 5.76
N ILE A 25 -4.41 -23.05 6.23
CA ILE A 25 -4.82 -23.20 7.63
C ILE A 25 -5.87 -24.31 7.70
N GLN A 26 -5.60 -25.35 8.49
CA GLN A 26 -6.56 -26.45 8.65
C GLN A 26 -7.44 -26.19 9.87
N LEU A 27 -8.74 -26.01 9.65
CA LEU A 27 -9.70 -25.80 10.73
C LEU A 27 -10.14 -27.15 11.31
N PRO A 28 -9.87 -27.43 12.60
CA PRO A 28 -10.34 -28.65 13.23
C PRO A 28 -11.88 -28.70 13.31
N ALA A 29 -12.44 -29.89 13.52
CA ALA A 29 -13.88 -30.05 13.72
C ALA A 29 -14.33 -29.23 14.93
N HIS A 30 -15.39 -28.43 14.79
CA HIS A 30 -15.87 -27.47 15.80
C HIS A 30 -14.85 -26.42 16.24
N GLY A 31 -13.75 -26.27 15.49
CA GLY A 31 -12.74 -25.24 15.72
C GLY A 31 -13.12 -23.91 15.07
N ARG A 32 -12.60 -22.82 15.64
CA ARG A 32 -12.60 -21.50 15.03
C ARG A 32 -11.20 -20.93 15.05
N GLU A 33 -10.78 -20.32 13.95
CA GLU A 33 -9.54 -19.55 13.87
C GLU A 33 -9.85 -18.08 13.67
N CYS A 34 -9.19 -17.23 14.45
CA CYS A 34 -9.42 -15.79 14.45
C CYS A 34 -8.16 -15.05 14.05
N PHE A 35 -8.32 -14.07 13.17
CA PHE A 35 -7.27 -13.22 12.66
C PHE A 35 -7.63 -11.77 12.88
N HIS A 36 -6.64 -10.89 12.79
CA HIS A 36 -6.86 -9.48 13.06
C HIS A 36 -6.01 -8.58 12.16
N GLU A 37 -6.57 -7.43 11.83
CA GLU A 37 -5.88 -6.37 11.11
C GLU A 37 -6.05 -5.02 11.81
N SER A 38 -5.05 -4.16 11.67
CA SER A 38 -5.10 -2.79 12.19
C SER A 38 -5.49 -1.84 11.06
N LEU A 39 -6.69 -1.26 11.17
CA LEU A 39 -7.28 -0.36 10.19
C LEU A 39 -7.46 1.03 10.79
N ARG A 40 -7.37 2.05 9.94
CA ARG A 40 -7.78 3.42 10.25
C ARG A 40 -9.20 3.66 9.78
N SER A 41 -9.87 4.65 10.35
CA SER A 41 -11.16 5.15 9.95
C SER A 41 -11.14 5.55 8.48
N GLY A 42 -12.06 5.00 7.70
CA GLY A 42 -12.13 5.18 6.25
C GLY A 42 -11.36 4.14 5.43
N ASP A 43 -10.55 3.27 6.05
CA ASP A 43 -9.94 2.15 5.34
C ASP A 43 -11.01 1.13 4.96
N LYS A 44 -10.92 0.60 3.73
CA LYS A 44 -11.72 -0.54 3.29
C LYS A 44 -10.93 -1.84 3.48
N MET A 45 -11.49 -2.77 4.24
CA MET A 45 -10.95 -4.11 4.43
C MET A 45 -11.71 -5.12 3.58
N THR A 46 -10.97 -5.89 2.81
CA THR A 46 -11.48 -7.01 2.02
C THR A 46 -10.86 -8.31 2.50
N VAL A 47 -11.69 -9.27 2.90
CA VAL A 47 -11.29 -10.62 3.30
C VAL A 47 -11.74 -11.59 2.22
N THR A 48 -10.78 -12.27 1.58
CA THR A 48 -11.06 -13.31 0.59
C THR A 48 -10.79 -14.69 1.18
N PHE A 49 -11.74 -15.61 1.03
CA PHE A 49 -11.67 -16.94 1.63
C PHE A 49 -12.05 -18.04 0.64
N GLN A 50 -11.42 -19.19 0.84
CA GLN A 50 -11.73 -20.42 0.12
C GLN A 50 -11.88 -21.55 1.14
N TYR A 51 -13.03 -22.20 1.10
CA TYR A 51 -13.34 -23.39 1.88
C TYR A 51 -13.27 -24.63 0.99
N GLU A 52 -12.66 -25.67 1.51
CA GLU A 52 -12.63 -27.00 0.91
C GLU A 52 -13.17 -28.02 1.90
N ALA A 53 -14.25 -28.71 1.52
CA ALA A 53 -14.88 -29.75 2.32
C ALA A 53 -15.42 -30.86 1.41
N ASN A 54 -14.97 -32.10 1.61
CA ASN A 54 -15.44 -33.28 0.87
C ASN A 54 -15.53 -33.03 -0.66
N GLU A 55 -14.42 -32.56 -1.26
CA GLU A 55 -14.28 -32.22 -2.70
C GLU A 55 -15.15 -31.05 -3.19
N LYS A 56 -15.92 -30.40 -2.32
CA LYS A 56 -16.63 -29.16 -2.63
C LYS A 56 -15.78 -27.97 -2.23
N VAL A 57 -15.54 -27.09 -3.20
CA VAL A 57 -14.84 -25.83 -3.01
C VAL A 57 -15.86 -24.69 -3.03
N SER A 58 -15.85 -23.86 -1.99
CA SER A 58 -16.64 -22.62 -1.93
C SER A 58 -15.69 -21.44 -1.75
N ASN A 59 -15.88 -20.38 -2.54
CA ASN A 59 -15.07 -19.16 -2.46
C ASN A 59 -16.00 -17.96 -2.25
N GLY A 60 -15.50 -16.95 -1.55
CA GLY A 60 -16.23 -15.69 -1.36
C GLY A 60 -15.33 -14.57 -0.85
N ASP A 61 -15.78 -13.34 -1.11
CA ASP A 61 -15.11 -12.12 -0.69
C ASP A 61 -16.07 -11.29 0.17
N PHE A 62 -15.58 -10.82 1.31
CA PHE A 62 -16.33 -9.92 2.19
C PHE A 62 -15.59 -8.59 2.32
N SER A 63 -16.28 -7.47 2.10
CA SER A 63 -15.71 -6.13 2.19
C SER A 63 -16.49 -5.26 3.17
N PHE A 64 -15.79 -4.50 3.99
CA PHE A 64 -16.40 -3.48 4.84
C PHE A 64 -15.48 -2.26 5.01
N ASP A 65 -16.07 -1.11 5.33
CA ASP A 65 -15.36 0.14 5.60
C ASP A 65 -15.23 0.36 7.11
N ALA A 66 -14.01 0.62 7.59
CA ALA A 66 -13.72 0.85 9.00
C ALA A 66 -14.27 2.21 9.44
N LYS A 67 -15.04 2.22 10.54
CA LYS A 67 -15.65 3.45 11.10
C LYS A 67 -14.75 4.18 12.09
N HIS A 68 -13.84 3.45 12.73
CA HIS A 68 -12.96 3.96 13.77
C HIS A 68 -11.59 3.32 13.63
N ASP A 69 -10.57 4.01 14.10
CA ASP A 69 -9.21 3.48 14.17
C ASP A 69 -9.16 2.35 15.18
N GLY A 70 -8.64 1.19 14.79
CA GLY A 70 -8.55 0.07 15.70
C GLY A 70 -8.20 -1.28 15.09
N LYS A 71 -8.22 -2.28 15.95
CA LYS A 71 -7.95 -3.68 15.62
C LYS A 71 -9.26 -4.38 15.26
N TYR A 72 -9.42 -4.72 13.99
CA TYR A 72 -10.58 -5.45 13.48
C TYR A 72 -10.28 -6.94 13.45
N VAL A 73 -11.10 -7.73 14.15
CA VAL A 73 -10.94 -9.18 14.28
C VAL A 73 -12.00 -9.89 13.44
N TYR A 74 -11.59 -10.89 12.67
CA TYR A 74 -12.47 -11.74 11.88
C TYR A 74 -12.14 -13.20 12.13
N CYS A 75 -13.17 -14.05 12.21
CA CYS A 75 -13.01 -15.46 12.56
C CYS A 75 -13.66 -16.37 11.53
N PHE A 76 -13.02 -17.51 11.26
CA PHE A 76 -13.56 -18.59 10.46
C PHE A 76 -13.89 -19.76 11.40
N GLY A 77 -15.16 -20.12 11.47
CA GLY A 77 -15.67 -21.16 12.37
C GLY A 77 -16.24 -22.36 11.62
N ASN A 78 -15.94 -23.56 12.10
CA ASN A 78 -16.53 -24.82 11.62
C ASN A 78 -17.59 -25.35 12.59
N GLU A 79 -18.57 -24.51 12.95
CA GLU A 79 -19.55 -24.78 14.02
C GLU A 79 -20.82 -25.50 13.54
N HIS A 80 -20.95 -25.85 12.24
CA HIS A 80 -22.15 -26.48 11.67
C HIS A 80 -21.85 -27.84 11.02
N TRP A 81 -22.75 -28.83 11.25
CA TRP A 81 -22.78 -30.30 11.02
C TRP A 81 -21.78 -30.98 10.06
N GLY A 82 -20.54 -30.51 9.98
CA GLY A 82 -19.43 -31.19 9.31
C GLY A 82 -18.60 -31.89 10.36
N ALA A 83 -18.77 -33.21 10.49
CA ALA A 83 -17.97 -34.05 11.38
C ALA A 83 -16.47 -34.12 10.98
N SER A 84 -16.08 -33.52 9.85
CA SER A 84 -14.72 -33.53 9.30
C SER A 84 -14.01 -32.16 9.41
N SER A 85 -12.67 -32.22 9.46
CA SER A 85 -11.81 -31.03 9.35
C SER A 85 -12.01 -30.35 7.99
N LYS A 86 -12.17 -29.02 7.97
CA LYS A 86 -12.30 -28.25 6.73
C LYS A 86 -10.98 -27.56 6.41
N GLY A 87 -10.56 -27.62 5.15
CA GLY A 87 -9.45 -26.83 4.66
C GLY A 87 -9.90 -25.39 4.48
N LEU A 88 -9.24 -24.45 5.15
CA LEU A 88 -9.42 -23.01 4.92
C LEU A 88 -8.15 -22.48 4.26
N VAL A 89 -8.29 -21.97 3.04
CA VAL A 89 -7.23 -21.24 2.36
C VAL A 89 -7.56 -19.76 2.41
N ARG A 90 -6.76 -19.00 3.16
CA ARG A 90 -6.80 -17.53 3.14
C ARG A 90 -6.07 -17.06 1.89
N ARG A 91 -6.77 -16.47 0.93
CA ARG A 91 -6.16 -16.06 -0.34
C ARG A 91 -5.50 -14.69 -0.25
N SER A 92 -6.18 -13.69 0.31
CA SER A 92 -5.63 -12.34 0.49
C SER A 92 -6.47 -11.51 1.46
N VAL A 93 -5.78 -10.66 2.24
CA VAL A 93 -6.41 -9.55 2.96
C VAL A 93 -5.83 -8.27 2.39
N GLU A 94 -6.69 -7.41 1.84
CA GLU A 94 -6.28 -6.14 1.26
C GLU A 94 -6.90 -5.01 2.08
N ALA A 95 -6.04 -4.24 2.75
CA ALA A 95 -6.40 -2.96 3.36
C ALA A 95 -5.93 -1.85 2.41
N ARG A 96 -6.85 -1.19 1.72
CA ARG A 96 -6.49 -0.06 0.84
C ARG A 96 -6.18 1.19 1.66
N LYS A 97 -4.94 1.28 2.15
CA LYS A 97 -4.38 2.43 2.89
C LYS A 97 -3.89 3.57 1.97
N LEU A 98 -4.27 3.54 0.70
CA LEU A 98 -3.50 4.17 -0.38
C LEU A 98 -3.82 5.65 -0.63
N SER A 99 -5.05 6.12 -0.41
CA SER A 99 -5.40 7.52 -0.71
C SER A 99 -4.99 8.47 0.41
N ALA A 100 -5.29 8.13 1.66
CA ALA A 100 -5.05 9.04 2.80
C ALA A 100 -3.56 9.32 3.05
N TRP A 101 -2.71 8.28 3.00
CA TRP A 101 -1.26 8.45 3.14
C TRP A 101 -0.64 9.19 1.94
N ALA A 102 -1.11 8.90 0.72
CA ALA A 102 -0.59 9.56 -0.47
C ALA A 102 -0.95 11.06 -0.51
N GLU A 103 -2.15 11.43 -0.08
CA GLU A 103 -2.58 12.83 0.02
C GLU A 103 -1.76 13.62 1.05
N GLU A 104 -1.45 13.01 2.21
CA GLU A 104 -0.60 13.62 3.25
C GLU A 104 0.82 13.88 2.73
N GLU A 105 1.43 12.90 2.07
CA GLU A 105 2.78 13.01 1.50
C GLU A 105 2.88 14.02 0.34
N GLN A 106 1.85 14.09 -0.52
CA GLN A 106 1.85 15.02 -1.65
C GLN A 106 1.68 16.48 -1.21
N SER A 107 1.15 16.73 -0.02
CA SER A 107 0.94 18.08 0.49
C SER A 107 2.25 18.86 0.68
N TYR A 108 3.33 18.19 1.10
CA TYR A 108 4.64 18.80 1.29
C TYR A 108 5.28 19.27 -0.03
N ILE A 109 5.08 18.51 -1.11
CA ILE A 109 5.63 18.83 -2.44
C ILE A 109 4.98 20.10 -3.00
N VAL A 110 3.64 20.20 -2.90
CA VAL A 110 2.87 21.36 -3.38
C VAL A 110 3.20 22.62 -2.58
N VAL A 111 3.35 22.52 -1.26
CA VAL A 111 3.72 23.67 -0.41
C VAL A 111 5.11 24.17 -0.77
N ARG A 112 6.08 23.26 -0.92
CA ARG A 112 7.44 23.60 -1.33
C ARG A 112 7.47 24.28 -2.70
N GLU A 113 6.72 23.76 -3.67
CA GLU A 113 6.68 24.32 -5.02
C GLU A 113 6.05 25.72 -5.06
N ARG A 114 4.99 25.96 -4.27
CA ARG A 114 4.41 27.30 -4.08
C ARG A 114 5.42 28.28 -3.50
N THR A 115 6.16 27.89 -2.47
CA THR A 115 7.19 28.76 -1.87
C THR A 115 8.32 29.07 -2.84
N HIS A 116 8.79 28.08 -3.61
CA HIS A 116 9.81 28.30 -4.63
C HIS A 116 9.33 29.24 -5.75
N ARG A 117 8.09 29.07 -6.23
CA ARG A 117 7.50 29.94 -7.26
C ARG A 117 7.29 31.37 -6.77
N ASN A 118 6.70 31.54 -5.58
CA ASN A 118 6.44 32.86 -4.98
C ASN A 118 7.73 33.62 -4.68
N THR A 119 8.80 32.92 -4.27
CA THR A 119 10.11 33.54 -4.05
C THR A 119 10.67 34.06 -5.37
N ALA A 120 10.69 33.23 -6.43
CA ALA A 120 11.18 33.64 -7.75
C ALA A 120 10.38 34.80 -8.36
N GLU A 121 9.06 34.81 -8.20
CA GLU A 121 8.18 35.89 -8.69
C GLU A 121 8.37 37.19 -7.88
N SER A 122 8.58 37.09 -6.56
CA SER A 122 8.88 38.23 -5.69
C SER A 122 10.25 38.87 -5.99
N THR A 123 11.25 38.08 -6.39
CA THR A 123 12.57 38.60 -6.80
C THR A 123 12.50 39.24 -8.17
N ASN A 124 11.76 38.64 -9.12
CA ASN A 124 11.59 39.20 -10.47
C ASN A 124 10.86 40.55 -10.42
N SER A 125 9.77 40.65 -9.66
CA SER A 125 9.08 41.91 -9.44
C SER A 125 10.00 42.96 -8.80
N ARG A 126 10.80 42.61 -7.78
CA ARG A 126 11.79 43.54 -7.18
C ARG A 126 12.86 44.02 -8.17
N VAL A 127 13.39 43.14 -9.02
CA VAL A 127 14.36 43.50 -10.07
C VAL A 127 13.71 44.38 -11.13
N TRP A 128 12.44 44.14 -11.46
CA TRP A 128 11.66 44.96 -12.39
C TRP A 128 11.43 46.37 -11.86
N TRP A 129 11.06 46.53 -10.58
CA TRP A 129 10.91 47.84 -9.95
C TRP A 129 12.23 48.61 -9.87
N LEU A 130 13.34 47.96 -9.54
CA LEU A 130 14.66 48.58 -9.54
C LEU A 130 15.08 49.04 -10.94
N ARG A 131 14.84 48.22 -11.98
CA ARG A 131 15.12 48.58 -13.38
C ARG A 131 14.29 49.77 -13.85
N ARG A 132 12.99 49.77 -13.53
CA ARG A 132 12.06 50.86 -13.88
C ARG A 132 12.36 52.16 -13.14
N PHE A 133 12.83 52.08 -11.89
CA PHE A 133 13.18 53.25 -11.08
C PHE A 133 14.48 53.91 -11.58
N PHE A 134 15.51 53.14 -11.90
CA PHE A 134 16.75 53.67 -12.49
C PHE A 134 16.53 54.30 -13.88
N GLU A 135 15.72 53.67 -14.75
CA GLU A 135 15.33 54.29 -16.04
C GLU A 135 14.59 55.64 -15.88
N PHE A 136 13.90 55.87 -14.76
CA PHE A 136 13.16 57.12 -14.52
C PHE A 136 14.06 58.23 -13.94
N VAL A 137 15.10 57.86 -13.17
CA VAL A 137 16.07 58.81 -12.60
C VAL A 137 17.02 59.36 -13.68
N ASP A 138 17.37 58.57 -14.70
CA ASP A 138 18.18 59.03 -15.84
C ASP A 138 17.41 59.92 -16.84
N LEU A 139 16.08 60.07 -16.67
CA LEU A 139 15.22 60.92 -17.50
C LEU A 139 14.76 62.21 -16.81
N ALA A 140 15.21 62.49 -15.59
CA ALA A 140 14.99 63.77 -14.95
C ALA A 140 15.99 64.80 -15.52
N PRO A 141 15.55 65.82 -16.29
CA PRO A 141 16.46 66.86 -16.75
C PRO A 141 16.99 67.64 -15.54
N LEU A 142 18.31 67.84 -15.51
CA LEU A 142 18.94 68.94 -14.76
C LEU A 142 18.45 70.29 -15.30
#